data_AF-R0BPH4-F1
#
_entry.id   AF-R0BPH4-F1
#
_cell.length_a   1.000
_cell.length_b   1.000
_cell.length_c   1.000
_cell.angle_alpha   90.00
_cell.angle_beta   90.00
_cell.angle_gamma   90.00
#
_symmetry.space_group_name_H-M   'P 1'
#
loop_
_entity.id
_entity.type
_entity.pdbx_description
1 polymer ?
#
loop_
_entity_poly.entity_id
_entity_poly.type
_entity_poly.pdbx_seq_one_letter_code
_entity_poly.pdbx_strand_id
1 'polypeptide(L)' 'MGASNKICPSCGRKMKQQFIGLQHCKCGVSWKKDIGFFERTSDMVFCLERRSIGKKVKQLPVIRYKNQE' A
#
# COMPACT_ATOMS: atom_id res chain seq x y z
N MET A 1 -2.52 -6.96 18.62
CA MET A 1 -3.26 -5.69 18.84
C MET A 1 -3.54 -5.06 17.50
N GLY A 2 -4.81 -5.15 17.08
CA GLY A 2 -5.25 -5.11 15.69
C GLY A 2 -5.08 -3.75 15.04
N ALA A 3 -4.52 -3.74 13.84
CA ALA A 3 -4.47 -2.55 12.99
C ALA A 3 -5.90 -1.98 12.88
N SER A 4 -6.08 -0.73 13.33
CA SER A 4 -7.32 -0.01 13.07
C SER A 4 -7.44 0.15 11.55
N ASN A 5 -8.32 -0.66 10.96
CA ASN A 5 -8.60 -0.60 9.53
C ASN A 5 -9.19 0.77 9.23
N LYS A 6 -8.59 1.47 8.28
CA LYS A 6 -9.07 2.78 7.84
C LYS A 6 -10.45 2.63 7.22
N ILE A 7 -11.25 3.66 7.38
CA ILE A 7 -12.55 3.76 6.70
C ILE A 7 -12.30 4.38 5.34
N CYS A 8 -12.84 3.77 4.30
CA CYS A 8 -12.73 4.30 2.96
C CYS A 8 -13.55 5.58 2.83
N PRO A 9 -12.95 6.72 2.42
CA PRO A 9 -13.67 7.98 2.28
C PRO A 9 -14.73 7.95 1.17
N SER A 10 -14.58 7.08 0.17
CA SER A 10 -15.50 7.00 -0.97
C SER A 10 -16.76 6.16 -0.67
N CYS A 11 -16.67 5.11 0.15
CA CYS A 11 -17.81 4.19 0.36
C CYS A 11 -18.15 3.91 1.83
N GLY A 12 -17.42 4.50 2.78
CA GLY A 12 -17.65 4.33 4.23
C GLY A 12 -17.34 2.94 4.78
N ARG A 13 -16.90 1.99 3.94
CA ARG A 13 -16.57 0.62 4.38
C ARG A 13 -15.17 0.55 4.99
N LYS A 14 -14.97 -0.38 5.92
CA LYS A 14 -13.64 -0.72 6.44
C LYS A 14 -12.76 -1.26 5.31
N MET A 15 -11.59 -0.66 5.14
CA MET A 15 -10.57 -1.13 4.22
C MET A 15 -9.97 -2.45 4.71
N LYS A 16 -9.46 -3.25 3.79
CA LYS A 16 -8.78 -4.51 4.11
C LYS A 16 -7.29 -4.34 3.86
N GLN A 17 -6.45 -4.90 4.73
CA GLN A 17 -5.01 -4.94 4.47
C GLN A 17 -4.73 -5.89 3.30
N GLN A 18 -4.26 -5.35 2.17
CA GLN A 18 -3.89 -6.14 0.99
C GLN A 18 -2.38 -6.42 0.95
N PHE A 19 -1.58 -5.54 1.56
CA PHE A 19 -0.13 -5.67 1.63
C PHE A 19 0.41 -5.07 2.93
N ILE A 20 1.68 -5.31 3.27
CA ILE A 20 2.29 -4.73 4.47
C ILE A 20 2.26 -3.20 4.36
N GLY A 21 1.55 -2.54 5.27
CA GLY A 21 1.39 -1.09 5.28
C GLY A 21 0.44 -0.53 4.21
N LEU A 22 -0.27 -1.38 3.48
CA LEU A 22 -1.25 -1.00 2.46
C LEU A 22 -2.63 -1.57 2.79
N GLN A 23 -3.61 -0.69 2.88
CA GLN A 23 -5.02 -1.05 2.98
C GLN A 23 -5.73 -0.67 1.68
N HIS A 24 -6.63 -1.53 1.22
CA HIS A 24 -7.35 -1.34 -0.03
C HIS A 24 -8.84 -1.56 0.19
N CYS A 25 -9.63 -0.73 -0.47
CA CYS A 25 -11.07 -0.88 -0.54
C CYS A 25 -11.46 -1.40 -1.92
N LYS A 26 -12.52 -2.21 -1.98
CA LYS A 26 -13.06 -2.74 -3.25
C LYS A 26 -13.50 -1.65 -4.23
N CYS A 27 -13.73 -0.42 -3.78
CA CYS A 27 -14.08 0.71 -4.65
C CYS A 27 -12.87 1.33 -5.38
N GLY A 28 -11.66 0.80 -5.21
CA GLY A 28 -10.45 1.30 -5.89
C GLY A 28 -9.59 2.23 -5.04
N VAL A 29 -10.12 2.78 -3.94
CA VAL A 29 -9.33 3.62 -3.02
C VAL A 29 -8.39 2.76 -2.17
N SER A 30 -7.13 3.15 -2.14
CA SER A 30 -6.07 2.57 -1.31
C SER A 30 -5.58 3.56 -0.27
N TRP A 31 -4.96 3.06 0.79
CA TRP A 31 -4.31 3.84 1.82
C TRP A 31 -2.95 3.23 2.15
N LYS A 32 -1.89 4.04 2.11
CA LYS A 32 -0.54 3.66 2.55
C LYS A 32 -0.07 4.65 3.60
N LYS A 33 0.59 4.16 4.66
CA LYS A 33 1.03 5.01 5.78
C LYS A 33 1.83 6.24 5.34
N ASP A 34 2.67 6.10 4.33
CA ASP A 34 3.58 7.15 3.87
C ASP A 34 2.97 8.07 2.80
N ILE A 35 1.87 7.67 2.16
CA ILE A 35 1.26 8.40 1.02
C ILE A 35 -0.09 9.00 1.42
N GLY A 36 -0.84 8.35 2.31
CA GLY A 36 -2.23 8.66 2.58
C GLY A 36 -3.19 7.87 1.66
N PHE A 37 -4.36 8.44 1.40
CA PHE A 37 -5.36 7.86 0.51
C PHE A 37 -5.03 8.17 -0.95
N PHE A 38 -5.14 7.19 -1.84
CA PHE A 38 -4.90 7.35 -3.27
C PHE A 38 -5.78 6.37 -4.07
N GLU A 39 -6.05 6.70 -5.33
CA GLU A 39 -6.75 5.79 -6.24
C GLU A 39 -5.78 4.77 -6.82
N ARG A 40 -6.16 3.49 -6.78
CA ARG A 40 -5.36 2.43 -7.35
C ARG A 40 -5.58 2.39 -8.86
N THR A 41 -4.49 2.53 -9.60
CA THR A 41 -4.47 2.31 -11.04
C THR A 41 -4.00 0.90 -11.37
N SER A 42 -4.34 0.39 -12.57
CA SER A 42 -4.05 -1.00 -12.96
C SER A 42 -2.57 -1.27 -13.28
N ASP A 43 -1.79 -0.22 -13.47
CA ASP A 43 -0.35 -0.23 -13.74
C ASP A 43 0.49 -0.25 -12.45
N MET A 44 -0.10 0.07 -11.28
CA MET A 44 0.56 -0.03 -9.98
C MET A 44 0.79 -1.49 -9.56
N VAL A 45 2.02 -1.82 -9.19
CA VAL A 45 2.45 -3.12 -8.69
C VAL A 45 3.06 -2.95 -7.29
N PHE A 46 2.48 -3.62 -6.29
CA PHE A 46 2.96 -3.58 -4.92
C PHE A 46 3.96 -4.71 -4.66
N CYS A 47 5.21 -4.36 -4.36
CA CYS A 47 6.32 -5.30 -4.18
C CYS A 47 7.01 -5.07 -2.84
N LEU A 48 7.79 -6.07 -2.39
CA LEU A 48 8.74 -5.91 -1.29
C LEU A 48 10.14 -5.84 -1.87
N GLU A 49 10.87 -4.79 -1.52
CA GLU A 49 12.26 -4.61 -1.90
C GLU A 49 13.15 -4.83 -0.69
N ARG A 50 14.19 -5.65 -0.85
CA ARG A 50 15.23 -5.81 0.17
C ARG A 50 16.29 -4.74 -0.07
N ARG A 51 16.43 -3.81 0.87
CA ARG A 51 17.45 -2.76 0.82
C ARG A 51 18.40 -2.91 2.00
N SER A 52 19.70 -2.89 1.72
CA SER A 52 20.74 -2.79 2.76
C SER A 52 20.82 -1.34 3.24
N ILE A 53 20.45 -1.09 4.50
CA ILE A 53 20.58 0.22 5.14
C ILE A 53 21.65 0.07 6.22
N GLY A 54 22.85 0.59 5.94
CA GLY A 54 24.04 0.33 6.75
C GLY A 54 24.39 -1.16 6.78
N LYS A 55 24.56 -1.72 7.98
CA LYS A 55 24.88 -3.15 8.19
C LYS A 55 23.64 -4.06 8.27
N LYS A 56 22.42 -3.54 8.08
CA LYS A 56 21.17 -4.32 8.19
C LYS A 56 20.43 -4.39 6.86
N VAL A 57 19.93 -5.58 6.52
CA VAL A 57 19.00 -5.76 5.38
C VAL A 57 17.58 -5.58 5.89
N LYS A 58 16.86 -4.60 5.33
CA LYS A 58 15.45 -4.34 5.63
C LYS A 58 14.58 -4.67 4.42
N GLN A 59 13.37 -5.16 4.69
CA GLN A 59 12.36 -5.39 3.66
C GLN A 59 11.36 -4.23 3.70
N LEU A 60 11.26 -3.50 2.58
CA LEU A 60 10.47 -2.28 2.47
C LEU A 60 9.36 -2.45 1.42
N PRO A 61 8.13 -1.96 1.68
CA PRO A 61 7.07 -1.97 0.68
C PRO A 61 7.33 -0.87 -0.37
N VAL A 62 7.34 -1.26 -1.64
CA VAL A 62 7.58 -0.37 -2.79
C VAL A 62 6.42 -0.50 -3.78
N ILE A 63 6.02 0.61 -4.38
CA ILE A 63 5.06 0.63 -5.48
C ILE A 63 5.88 0.85 -6.75
N ARG A 64 5.78 -0.07 -7.71
CA ARG A 64 6.35 0.03 -9.05
C ARG A 64 5.23 0.26 -10.05
N TYR A 65 5.56 0.84 -11.21
CA TYR A 65 4.60 1.07 -12.28
C TYR A 65 5.01 0.24 -13.50
N LYS A 66 4.05 -0.46 -14.12
CA LYS A 66 4.32 -1.31 -15.29
C LYS A 66 4.84 -0.52 -16.49
N ASN A 67 4.48 0.76 -16.60
CA ASN A 67 4.72 1.58 -17.78
C ASN A 67 5.95 2.50 -17.66
N GLN A 68 6.83 2.27 -16.69
CA GLN A 68 8.16 2.91 -16.66
C GLN A 68 9.18 1.95 -17.28
N GLU A 69 9.22 1.91 -18.61
CA GLU A 69 10.41 1.53 -19.38
C GLU A 69 11.35 2.74 -19.51
#